data_AF-A0A7S1EHF5-F1
#
_entry.id   AF-A0A7S1EHF5-F1
#
_cell.length_a   1.000
_cell.length_b   1.000
_cell.length_c   1.000
_cell.angle_alpha   90.00
_cell.angle_beta   90.00
_cell.angle_gamma   90.00
#
_symmetry.space_group_name_H-M   'P 1'
#
loop_
_entity.id
_entity.type
_entity.pdbx_description
1 polymer ?
#
loop_
_entity_poly.entity_id
_entity_poly.type
_entity_poly.pdbx_seq_one_letter_code
_entity_poly.pdbx_strand_id
1 'polypeptide(L)'
;LEALPGLALHDLMQLPISKLRDFVDGLQLPSTMLDDALKLLLDEIRHRSRYLCDVGLGYLTLDRQSRTLSGGEVQRINLTTALGTSLVNTLFVLDEPSIGLHPRHE
;
A
#
# COMPACT_ATOMS: atom_id res chain seq x y z
N LEU A 1 8.08 -22.69 5.25
CA LEU A 1 7.54 -21.42 5.80
C LEU A 1 8.54 -20.65 6.68
N GLU A 2 9.79 -21.14 6.84
CA GLU A 2 10.82 -20.54 7.73
C GLU A 2 11.55 -19.29 7.19
N ALA A 3 11.14 -18.73 6.04
CA ALA A 3 11.81 -17.59 5.42
C ALA A 3 11.22 -16.22 5.78
N LEU A 4 10.14 -16.18 6.58
CA LEU A 4 9.54 -14.95 7.08
C LEU A 4 9.90 -14.80 8.57
N PRO A 5 10.23 -13.59 9.06
CA PRO A 5 10.84 -13.36 10.39
C PRO A 5 9.87 -13.56 11.57
N GLY A 6 9.17 -14.69 11.62
CA GLY A 6 8.27 -15.08 12.70
C GLY A 6 6.92 -14.34 12.74
N LEU A 7 6.70 -13.38 11.85
CA LEU A 7 5.41 -12.68 11.73
C LEU A 7 4.43 -13.52 10.92
N ALA A 8 3.26 -13.78 11.50
CA ALA A 8 2.14 -14.34 10.76
C ALA A 8 1.51 -13.27 9.86
N LEU A 9 0.69 -13.70 8.89
CA LEU A 9 -0.03 -12.77 8.01
C LEU A 9 -0.86 -11.76 8.81
N HIS A 10 -1.48 -12.20 9.90
CA HIS A 10 -2.26 -11.32 10.76
C HIS A 10 -1.39 -10.21 11.37
N ASP A 11 -0.19 -10.53 11.84
CA ASP A 11 0.73 -9.55 12.42
C ASP A 11 1.11 -8.50 11.39
N LEU A 12 1.35 -8.90 10.14
CA LEU A 12 1.63 -7.99 9.03
C LEU A 12 0.45 -7.06 8.72
N MET A 13 -0.79 -7.55 8.84
CA MET A 13 -1.99 -6.74 8.60
C MET A 13 -2.22 -5.68 9.69
N GLN A 14 -1.71 -5.91 10.91
CA GLN A 14 -1.78 -4.96 12.02
C GLN A 14 -0.67 -3.89 11.96
N LEU A 15 0.37 -4.07 11.16
CA LEU A 15 1.41 -3.07 11.00
C LEU A 15 0.89 -1.84 10.24
N PRO A 16 1.38 -0.62 10.58
CA PRO A 16 1.22 0.53 9.71
C PRO A 16 1.78 0.20 8.32
N ILE A 17 1.10 0.66 7.25
CA ILE A 17 1.49 0.39 5.86
C ILE A 17 2.93 0.81 5.59
N SER A 18 3.40 1.89 6.21
CA SER A 18 4.81 2.31 6.16
C SER A 18 5.78 1.23 6.67
N LYS A 19 5.46 0.58 7.80
CA LYS A 19 6.25 -0.52 8.37
C LYS A 19 6.12 -1.81 7.55
N LEU A 20 4.93 -2.08 7.04
CA LEU A 20 4.70 -3.20 6.12
C LEU A 20 5.55 -3.04 4.85
N ARG A 21 5.62 -1.84 4.28
CA ARG A 21 6.45 -1.53 3.11
C ARG A 21 7.92 -1.83 3.41
N ASP A 22 8.44 -1.29 4.51
CA ASP A 22 9.84 -1.52 4.92
C ASP A 22 10.13 -3.02 5.12
N PHE A 23 9.16 -3.77 5.65
CA PHE A 23 9.24 -5.23 5.78
C PHE A 23 9.33 -5.94 4.42
N VAL A 24 8.46 -5.61 3.46
CA VAL A 24 8.43 -6.23 2.13
C VAL A 24 9.67 -5.85 1.30
N ASP A 25 10.15 -4.61 1.44
CA ASP A 25 11.38 -4.15 0.79
C ASP A 25 12.62 -4.86 1.37
N GLY A 26 12.61 -5.16 2.67
CA GLY A 26 13.68 -5.91 3.34
C GLY A 26 13.61 -7.44 3.19
N LEU A 27 12.57 -7.98 2.54
CA LEU A 27 12.37 -9.42 2.43
C LEU A 27 13.42 -10.05 1.50
N GLN A 28 14.34 -10.81 2.08
CA GLN A 28 15.33 -11.61 1.35
C GLN A 28 14.83 -13.04 1.20
N LEU A 29 14.45 -13.40 -0.02
CA LEU A 29 14.02 -14.76 -0.35
C LEU A 29 15.15 -15.52 -1.04
N PRO A 30 15.32 -16.83 -0.75
CA PRO A 30 16.23 -17.68 -1.48
C PRO A 30 15.91 -17.67 -2.98
N SER A 31 16.94 -17.64 -3.83
CA SER A 31 16.79 -17.67 -5.29
C SER A 31 16.03 -18.90 -5.80
N THR A 32 16.04 -20.00 -5.04
CA THR A 32 15.27 -21.22 -5.33
C THR A 32 13.76 -21.08 -5.15
N MET A 33 13.29 -20.09 -4.39
CA MET A 33 11.86 -19.77 -4.23
C MET A 33 11.42 -18.63 -5.15
N LEU A 34 12.35 -17.84 -5.68
CA LEU A 34 12.08 -16.66 -6.52
C LEU A 34 11.87 -17.06 -7.98
N ASP A 35 10.74 -17.68 -8.27
CA ASP A 35 10.25 -17.81 -9.64
C ASP A 35 9.72 -16.46 -10.19
N ASP A 36 9.47 -16.40 -11.49
CA ASP A 36 9.06 -15.15 -12.14
C ASP A 36 7.66 -14.70 -11.70
N ALA A 37 6.78 -15.63 -11.34
CA ALA A 37 5.44 -15.31 -10.82
C ALA A 37 5.54 -14.62 -9.44
N LEU A 38 6.38 -15.14 -8.55
CA LEU A 38 6.60 -14.56 -7.22
C LEU A 38 7.27 -13.19 -7.31
N LYS A 39 8.21 -12.99 -8.24
CA LYS A 39 8.82 -11.67 -8.50
C LYS A 39 7.76 -10.64 -8.89
N LEU A 40 6.91 -10.97 -9.86
CA LEU A 40 5.82 -10.08 -10.30
C LEU A 40 4.88 -9.72 -9.15
N LEU A 41 4.52 -10.71 -8.32
CA LEU A 41 3.65 -10.52 -7.16
C LEU A 41 4.29 -9.62 -6.10
N LEU A 42 5.57 -9.85 -5.77
CA LEU A 42 6.30 -9.02 -4.81
C LEU A 42 6.43 -7.58 -5.29
N ASP A 43 6.74 -7.40 -6.57
CA ASP A 43 6.84 -6.07 -7.16
C ASP A 43 5.50 -5.34 -7.12
N GLU A 44 4.38 -6.02 -7.39
CA GLU A 44 3.05 -5.42 -7.26
C GLU A 44 2.72 -5.01 -5.81
N ILE A 45 3.07 -5.85 -4.82
CA ILE A 45 2.89 -5.50 -3.40
C ILE A 45 3.73 -4.26 -3.02
N ARG A 46 4.97 -4.20 -3.48
CA ARG A 46 5.86 -3.04 -3.26
C ARG A 46 5.30 -1.77 -3.90
N HIS A 47 4.80 -1.85 -5.13
CA HIS A 47 4.19 -0.71 -5.80
C HIS A 47 2.93 -0.21 -5.07
N ARG A 48 2.01 -1.10 -4.70
CA ARG A 48 0.78 -0.72 -4.00
C ARG A 48 1.04 -0.11 -2.63
N SER A 49 1.91 -0.74 -1.84
CA SER A 49 2.28 -0.22 -0.52
C SER A 49 2.99 1.14 -0.61
N ARG A 50 3.79 1.36 -1.66
CA ARG A 50 4.38 2.67 -1.97
C ARG A 50 3.34 3.72 -2.30
N TYR A 51 2.41 3.44 -3.22
CA TYR A 51 1.35 4.40 -3.58
C TYR A 51 0.53 4.84 -2.37
N LEU A 52 0.19 3.91 -1.48
CA LEU A 52 -0.50 4.21 -0.22
C LEU A 52 0.32 5.13 0.70
N CYS A 53 1.64 4.96 0.75
CA CYS A 53 2.52 5.86 1.49
C CYS A 53 2.61 7.24 0.83
N ASP A 54 2.72 7.30 -0.49
CA ASP A 54 2.90 8.54 -1.26
C ASP A 54 1.67 9.46 -1.14
N VAL A 55 0.46 8.90 -1.04
CA VAL A 55 -0.77 9.65 -0.75
C VAL A 55 -0.98 9.93 0.75
N GLY A 56 0.02 9.69 1.59
CA GLY A 56 -0.02 10.00 3.02
C GLY A 56 -0.85 9.03 3.87
N LEU A 57 -1.15 7.82 3.40
CA LEU A 57 -1.90 6.80 4.15
C LEU A 57 -1.00 5.78 4.87
N GLY A 58 0.31 6.03 4.93
CA GLY A 58 1.29 5.12 5.54
C GLY A 58 1.07 4.83 7.03
N TYR A 59 0.24 5.61 7.73
CA TYR A 59 -0.11 5.43 9.15
C TYR A 59 -1.27 4.44 9.36
N LEU A 60 -2.06 4.15 8.32
CA LEU A 60 -3.14 3.16 8.40
C LEU A 60 -2.58 1.75 8.41
N THR A 61 -3.39 0.80 8.87
CA THR A 61 -3.11 -0.63 8.84
C THR A 61 -4.00 -1.30 7.79
N LEU A 62 -3.59 -2.46 7.24
CA LEU A 62 -4.39 -3.18 6.25
C LEU A 62 -5.66 -3.80 6.85
N ASP A 63 -5.67 -4.05 8.16
CA ASP A 63 -6.84 -4.57 8.89
C ASP A 63 -7.87 -3.48 9.26
N ARG A 64 -7.59 -2.21 8.95
CA ARG A 64 -8.48 -1.10 9.31
C ARG A 64 -9.82 -1.24 8.58
N GLN A 65 -10.91 -1.28 9.35
CA GLN A 65 -12.26 -1.41 8.79
C GLN A 65 -12.65 -0.19 7.94
N SER A 66 -13.10 -0.41 6.70
CA SER A 66 -13.44 0.66 5.74
C SER A 66 -14.45 1.68 6.28
N ARG A 67 -15.40 1.24 7.12
CA ARG A 67 -16.42 2.11 7.75
C ARG A 67 -15.85 3.14 8.74
N THR A 68 -14.58 3.01 9.11
CA THR A 68 -13.89 3.88 10.09
C THR A 68 -12.91 4.84 9.44
N LEU A 69 -12.89 4.86 8.10
CA LEU A 69 -12.11 5.79 7.30
C LEU A 69 -12.88 7.10 7.13
N SER A 70 -12.16 8.20 7.19
CA SER A 70 -12.64 9.52 6.80
C SER A 70 -12.86 9.60 5.30
N GLY A 71 -13.67 10.57 4.86
CA GLY A 71 -13.92 10.81 3.43
C GLY A 71 -12.64 11.04 2.63
N GLY A 72 -11.70 11.83 3.18
CA GLY A 72 -10.40 12.08 2.55
C GLY A 72 -9.52 10.84 2.45
N GLU A 73 -9.54 9.94 3.45
CA GLU A 73 -8.83 8.67 3.37
C GLU A 73 -9.40 7.78 2.26
N VAL A 74 -10.73 7.67 2.16
CA VAL A 74 -11.39 6.92 1.09
C VAL A 74 -11.03 7.48 -0.29
N GLN A 75 -11.03 8.80 -0.44
CA GLN A 75 -10.67 9.46 -1.69
C GLN A 75 -9.23 9.16 -2.09
N ARG A 76 -8.28 9.21 -1.15
CA ARG A 76 -6.87 8.87 -1.40
C ARG A 76 -6.66 7.38 -1.69
N ILE A 77 -7.40 6.47 -1.04
CA ILE A 77 -7.38 5.04 -1.39
C ILE A 77 -7.85 4.83 -2.84
N ASN A 78 -8.93 5.49 -3.24
CA ASN A 78 -9.43 5.39 -4.62
C ASN A 78 -8.41 5.93 -5.63
N LEU A 79 -7.69 7.01 -5.29
CA LEU A 79 -6.59 7.52 -6.10
C LEU A 79 -5.46 6.49 -6.25
N THR A 80 -5.06 5.80 -5.18
CA THR A 80 -4.03 4.74 -5.29
C THR A 80 -4.51 3.55 -6.12
N THR A 81 -5.81 3.23 -6.09
CA THR A 81 -6.38 2.17 -6.92
C THR A 81 -6.29 2.53 -8.40
N ALA A 82 -6.62 3.78 -8.73
CA ALA A 82 -6.46 4.34 -10.07
C ALA A 82 -5.01 4.33 -10.56
N LEU A 83 -4.03 4.65 -9.69
CA LEU A 83 -2.59 4.59 -10.00
C LEU A 83 -2.05 3.16 -10.14
N GLY A 84 -2.60 2.21 -9.38
CA GLY A 84 -2.21 0.79 -9.43
C GLY A 84 -2.78 0.03 -10.62
N THR A 85 -3.92 0.47 -11.17
CA THR A 85 -4.40 -0.02 -12.46
C THR A 85 -3.69 0.78 -13.55
N SER A 86 -2.83 0.16 -14.36
CA SER A 86 -2.19 0.78 -15.54
C SER A 86 -3.20 1.16 -16.64
N LEU A 87 -4.21 1.94 -16.30
CA LEU A 87 -5.25 2.43 -17.18
C LEU A 87 -4.68 3.57 -18.01
N VAL A 88 -4.15 3.22 -19.17
CA VAL A 88 -3.84 4.18 -20.21
C VAL A 88 -5.14 4.85 -20.71
N ASN A 89 -5.08 6.12 -21.06
CA ASN A 89 -6.19 6.89 -21.65
C ASN A 89 -7.41 7.10 -20.73
N THR A 90 -7.19 7.27 -19.42
CA THR A 90 -8.26 7.57 -18.44
C THR A 90 -8.05 8.95 -17.83
N LEU A 91 -9.10 9.78 -17.81
CA LEU A 91 -9.12 11.07 -17.09
C LEU A 91 -9.82 10.88 -15.75
N PHE A 92 -9.09 11.09 -14.66
CA PHE A 92 -9.65 11.15 -13.31
C PHE A 92 -10.03 12.59 -12.98
N VAL A 93 -11.32 12.82 -12.71
CA VAL A 93 -11.82 14.10 -12.17
C VAL A 93 -12.01 13.92 -10.67
N LEU A 94 -11.24 14.67 -9.88
CA LEU A 94 -11.28 14.64 -8.42
C LEU A 94 -11.91 15.95 -7.93
N ASP A 95 -12.95 15.85 -7.10
CA ASP A 95 -13.54 17.01 -6.45
C ASP A 95 -12.83 17.24 -5.10
N GLU A 96 -12.15 18.38 -4.95
CA GLU A 96 -11.33 18.79 -3.80
C GLU A 96 -10.47 17.69 -3.13
N PRO A 97 -9.40 17.21 -3.78
CA PRO A 97 -8.54 16.14 -3.23
C PRO A 97 -7.72 16.55 -1.98
N SER A 98 -7.70 17.83 -1.62
CA SER A 98 -6.95 18.39 -0.49
C SER A 98 -7.72 18.35 0.84
N ILE A 99 -9.04 18.10 0.86
CA ILE A 99 -9.83 18.07 2.09
C ILE A 99 -9.32 16.97 3.03
N GLY A 100 -8.83 17.39 4.21
CA GLY A 100 -8.29 16.49 5.24
C GLY A 100 -6.79 16.24 5.17
N LEU A 101 -6.03 16.97 4.33
CA LEU A 101 -4.57 17.03 4.43
C LEU A 101 -4.16 18.16 5.41
N HIS A 102 -3.23 17.85 6.31
CA HIS A 102 -2.66 18.84 7.23
C HIS A 102 -1.74 19.79 6.44
N PRO A 103 -1.71 21.11 6.71
CA PRO A 103 -0.94 22.13 5.95
C PRO A 103 0.60 21.99 6.00
N ARG A 104 1.14 20.86 6.44
CA ARG A 104 2.57 20.53 6.32
C ARG A 104 2.93 19.94 4.95
N HIS A 105 1.95 19.74 4.07
CA HIS A 105 2.10 19.13 2.75
C HIS A 105 1.63 20.06 1.60
N GLU A 106 1.46 21.36 1.87
CA GLU A 106 1.40 22.40 0.82
C GLU A 106 2.80 22.88 0.44
#